data_AF-A0A832TFX2-F1
#
_entry.id   AF-A0A832TFX2-F1
#
_cell.length_a   1.000
_cell.length_b   1.000
_cell.length_c   1.000
_cell.angle_alpha   90.00
_cell.angle_beta   90.00
_cell.angle_gamma   90.00
#
_symmetry.space_group_name_H-M   'P 1'
#
loop_
_entity.id
_entity.type
_entity.pdbx_description
1 polymer ?
#
loop_
_entity_poly.entity_id
_entity_poly.type
_entity_poly.pdbx_seq_one_letter_code
_entity_poly.pdbx_strand_id
1 'polypeptide(L)'
;LKPPVRDSGDVAQSAPITIVGPKGKIDLPEGAIIAKRHIHMTPKDAQELGLKEKDIVSVRVAEGDRSLIFDQVLVRVNENFALDFHVDTDEANAAGIKNGQLVEILR
;
A
#
# COMPACT_ATOMS: atom_id res chain seq x y z
N LEU A 1 7.51 -19.42 -1.36
CA LEU A 1 8.43 -18.25 -1.44
C LEU A 1 8.41 -17.54 -0.10
N LYS A 2 9.40 -16.67 0.18
CA LYS A 2 9.42 -15.80 1.37
C LYS A 2 9.67 -14.34 0.94
N PRO A 3 8.70 -13.71 0.25
CA PRO A 3 8.85 -12.33 -0.20
C PRO A 3 8.96 -11.36 0.99
N PRO A 4 9.83 -10.33 0.93
CA PRO A 4 9.91 -9.31 1.97
C PRO A 4 8.77 -8.28 1.84
N VAL A 5 8.40 -7.64 2.95
CA VAL A 5 7.53 -6.45 2.93
C VAL A 5 8.32 -5.24 2.45
N ARG A 6 7.88 -4.59 1.36
CA ARG A 6 8.61 -3.48 0.72
C ARG A 6 7.66 -2.44 0.12
N ASP A 7 8.18 -1.24 -0.07
CA ASP A 7 7.51 -0.20 -0.85
C ASP A 7 7.57 -0.54 -2.35
N SER A 8 6.56 -0.10 -3.11
CA SER A 8 6.52 -0.37 -4.55
C SER A 8 7.72 0.26 -5.27
N GLY A 9 8.44 -0.56 -6.04
CA GLY A 9 9.67 -0.20 -6.73
C GLY A 9 10.95 -0.69 -6.03
N ASP A 10 10.88 -1.01 -4.73
CA ASP A 10 12.02 -1.56 -3.98
C ASP A 10 12.04 -3.09 -4.06
N VAL A 11 12.55 -3.60 -5.19
CA VAL A 11 12.58 -5.04 -5.49
C VAL A 11 13.96 -5.67 -5.32
N ALA A 12 14.98 -4.88 -4.98
CA ALA A 12 16.33 -5.38 -4.81
C ALA A 12 16.40 -6.40 -3.68
N GLN A 13 17.03 -7.55 -3.96
CA GLN A 13 17.16 -8.68 -3.03
C GLN A 13 15.82 -9.26 -2.55
N SER A 14 14.77 -9.08 -3.34
CA SER A 14 13.45 -9.67 -3.07
C SER A 14 13.38 -11.13 -3.54
N ALA A 15 12.26 -11.81 -3.28
CA ALA A 15 12.16 -13.23 -3.62
C ALA A 15 12.15 -13.44 -5.15
N PRO A 16 12.77 -14.52 -5.66
CA PRO A 16 12.69 -14.87 -7.08
C PRO A 16 11.27 -15.28 -7.45
N ILE A 17 10.92 -15.12 -8.72
CA ILE A 17 9.60 -15.50 -9.24
C ILE A 17 9.68 -15.93 -10.70
N THR A 18 8.94 -16.97 -11.05
CA THR A 18 8.71 -17.37 -12.45
C THR A 18 7.38 -16.79 -12.91
N ILE A 19 7.39 -16.03 -14.00
CA ILE A 19 6.18 -15.51 -14.64
C ILE A 19 5.90 -16.36 -15.86
N VAL A 20 4.73 -17.01 -15.88
CA VAL A 20 4.28 -17.86 -17.00
C VAL A 20 3.12 -17.16 -17.69
N GLY A 21 3.29 -16.87 -18.97
CA GLY A 21 2.27 -16.29 -19.83
C GLY A 21 1.89 -17.24 -20.98
N PRO A 22 0.89 -16.87 -21.80
CA PRO A 22 0.40 -17.73 -22.89
C PRO A 22 1.45 -18.04 -23.98
N LYS A 23 2.56 -17.30 -24.03
CA LYS A 23 3.62 -17.43 -25.05
C LYS A 23 4.96 -17.90 -24.50
N GLY A 24 5.03 -18.29 -23.22
CA GLY A 24 6.27 -18.77 -22.61
C GLY A 24 6.40 -18.37 -21.15
N LYS A 25 7.63 -18.44 -20.65
CA LYS A 25 7.96 -18.11 -19.26
C LYS A 25 9.21 -17.25 -19.18
N ILE A 26 9.30 -16.45 -18.12
CA ILE A 26 10.51 -15.75 -17.71
C ILE A 26 10.78 -16.06 -16.25
N ASP A 27 12.04 -16.39 -15.93
CA ASP A 27 12.52 -16.66 -14.59
C ASP A 27 13.27 -15.42 -14.10
N LEU A 28 12.76 -14.75 -13.05
CA LEU A 28 13.38 -13.56 -12.48
C LEU A 28 14.12 -13.92 -11.18
N PRO A 29 15.39 -13.51 -11.02
CA PRO A 29 16.17 -13.79 -9.81
C PRO A 29 15.68 -12.99 -8.60
N GLU A 30 14.96 -11.89 -8.82
CA GLU A 30 14.30 -11.05 -7.83
C GLU A 30 13.06 -10.39 -8.44
N GLY A 31 12.10 -9.97 -7.63
CA GLY A 31 10.92 -9.23 -8.07
C GLY A 31 9.67 -9.42 -7.21
N ALA A 32 9.59 -10.49 -6.40
CA ALA A 32 8.42 -10.76 -5.57
C ALA A 32 8.53 -10.12 -4.18
N ILE A 33 7.56 -9.26 -3.87
CA ILE A 33 7.43 -8.55 -2.59
C ILE A 33 6.02 -8.73 -2.01
N ILE A 34 5.88 -8.46 -0.70
CA ILE A 34 4.61 -8.18 -0.05
C ILE A 34 4.46 -6.66 -0.04
N ALA A 35 3.35 -6.15 -0.57
CA ALA A 35 3.13 -4.71 -0.67
C ALA A 35 3.00 -4.09 0.73
N LYS A 36 3.85 -3.11 1.04
CA LYS A 36 3.69 -2.33 2.26
C LYS A 36 2.57 -1.30 2.06
N ARG A 37 1.63 -1.24 3.00
CA ARG A 37 0.52 -0.26 3.00
C ARG A 37 1.01 1.18 2.92
N HIS A 38 0.31 1.99 2.15
CA HIS A 38 0.65 3.40 1.92
C HIS A 38 -0.56 4.21 1.46
N ILE A 39 -0.46 5.53 1.58
CA ILE A 39 -1.44 6.46 1.01
C ILE A 39 -0.77 7.20 -0.14
N HIS A 40 -1.42 7.19 -1.29
CA HIS A 40 -1.11 8.09 -2.39
C HIS A 40 -1.81 9.43 -2.18
N MET A 41 -1.14 10.53 -2.51
CA MET A 41 -1.67 11.89 -2.42
C MET A 41 -1.13 12.74 -3.58
N THR A 42 -1.92 13.70 -4.06
CA THR A 42 -1.35 14.83 -4.82
C THR A 42 -0.66 15.81 -3.84
N PRO A 43 0.24 16.70 -4.32
CA PRO A 43 0.79 17.75 -3.47
C PRO A 43 -0.28 18.66 -2.84
N LYS A 44 -1.40 18.87 -3.55
CA LYS A 44 -2.55 19.61 -3.03
C LYS A 44 -3.21 18.88 -1.86
N ASP A 45 -3.50 17.58 -2.01
CA ASP A 45 -4.11 16.77 -0.93
C ASP A 45 -3.20 16.76 0.30
N ALA A 46 -1.89 16.56 0.09
CA ALA A 46 -0.90 16.57 1.16
C ALA A 46 -0.89 17.92 1.89
N GLN A 47 -0.94 19.05 1.16
CA GLN A 47 -1.03 20.38 1.75
C GLN A 47 -2.32 20.58 2.56
N GLU A 48 -3.48 20.24 2.00
CA GLU A 48 -4.79 20.36 2.65
C GLU A 48 -4.87 19.50 3.93
N LEU A 49 -4.29 18.31 3.88
CA LEU A 49 -4.19 17.39 5.00
C LEU A 49 -2.98 17.64 5.90
N GLY A 50 -2.18 18.68 5.65
CA GLY A 50 -1.00 19.04 6.46
C GLY A 50 0.04 17.93 6.58
N LEU A 51 0.22 17.12 5.53
CA LEU A 51 1.15 16.01 5.43
C LEU A 51 2.21 16.29 4.36
N LYS A 52 3.32 15.56 4.41
CA LYS A 52 4.39 15.62 3.41
C LYS A 52 4.83 14.22 2.98
N GLU A 53 5.56 14.20 1.87
CA GLU A 53 6.25 13.01 1.36
C GLU A 53 7.02 12.30 2.48
N LYS A 54 6.80 10.98 2.59
CA LYS A 54 7.40 10.07 3.58
C LYS A 54 6.98 10.26 5.04
N ASP A 55 5.96 11.05 5.32
CA ASP A 55 5.34 11.00 6.64
C ASP A 55 4.81 9.58 6.91
N ILE A 56 4.87 9.18 8.19
CA ILE A 56 4.30 7.94 8.68
C ILE A 56 3.11 8.30 9.55
N VAL A 57 1.94 7.77 9.20
CA VAL A 57 0.67 8.06 9.86
C VAL A 57 -0.04 6.79 10.28
N SER A 58 -1.08 6.95 11.08
CA SER A 58 -2.05 5.89 11.36
C SER A 58 -3.31 6.10 10.51
N VAL A 59 -3.96 5.02 10.09
CA VAL A 59 -5.23 5.04 9.36
C VAL A 59 -6.26 4.22 10.09
N ARG A 60 -7.38 4.84 10.45
CA ARG A 60 -8.49 4.21 11.15
C ARG A 60 -9.58 3.80 10.18
N VAL A 61 -9.99 2.55 10.28
CA VAL A 61 -11.26 2.06 9.75
C VAL A 61 -12.30 2.26 10.85
N ALA A 62 -13.17 3.26 10.69
CA ALA A 62 -14.08 3.70 11.76
C ALA A 62 -15.34 2.83 11.89
N GLU A 63 -15.74 2.14 10.81
CA GLU A 63 -17.00 1.39 10.73
C GLU A 63 -16.77 -0.11 10.56
N GLY A 64 -17.74 -0.92 11.02
CA GLY A 64 -17.78 -2.36 10.83
C GLY A 64 -17.23 -3.18 12.01
N ASP A 65 -17.61 -4.46 12.06
CA ASP A 65 -17.29 -5.39 13.15
C ASP A 65 -15.79 -5.69 13.29
N ARG A 66 -15.01 -5.36 12.26
CA ARG A 66 -13.56 -5.54 12.20
C ARG A 66 -12.79 -4.21 12.19
N SER A 67 -13.40 -3.14 12.72
CA SER A 67 -12.73 -1.85 12.86
C SER A 67 -11.36 -1.98 13.52
N LEU A 68 -10.37 -1.28 12.97
CA LEU A 68 -9.00 -1.30 13.46
C LEU A 68 -8.24 -0.04 13.03
N ILE A 69 -7.04 0.13 13.57
CA ILE A 69 -6.11 1.17 13.17
C ILE A 69 -4.90 0.49 12.53
N PHE A 70 -4.63 0.84 11.28
CA PHE A 70 -3.39 0.52 10.59
C PHE A 70 -2.34 1.54 11.01
N ASP A 71 -1.32 1.10 11.75
CA ASP A 71 -0.17 1.95 12.08
C ASP A 71 0.89 1.91 10.96
N GLN A 72 1.94 2.73 11.03
CA GLN A 72 3.08 2.66 10.12
C GLN A 72 2.73 2.78 8.62
N VAL A 73 1.75 3.64 8.29
CA VAL A 73 1.29 3.87 6.91
C VAL A 73 2.12 4.98 6.28
N LEU A 74 2.79 4.67 5.17
CA LEU A 74 3.65 5.62 4.45
C LEU A 74 2.82 6.57 3.59
N VAL A 75 3.05 7.87 3.71
CA VAL A 75 2.52 8.88 2.78
C VAL A 75 3.44 9.02 1.57
N ARG A 76 2.86 8.95 0.37
CA ARG A 76 3.54 9.11 -0.91
C ARG A 76 2.84 10.20 -1.73
N VAL A 77 3.59 11.23 -2.09
CA VAL A 77 3.10 12.44 -2.74
C VAL A 77 3.65 12.52 -4.16
N ASN A 78 2.77 12.59 -5.15
CA ASN A 78 3.14 12.77 -6.55
C ASN A 78 2.02 13.46 -7.34
N GLU A 79 2.35 14.28 -8.32
CA GLU A 79 1.38 14.96 -9.20
C GLU A 79 0.49 13.98 -10.00
N ASN A 80 0.97 12.75 -10.25
CA ASN A 80 0.24 11.74 -11.00
C ASN A 80 -0.57 10.78 -10.12
N PHE A 81 -0.67 11.06 -8.82
CA PHE A 81 -1.45 10.26 -7.87
C PHE A 81 -2.87 10.80 -7.69
N ALA A 82 -3.72 9.98 -7.10
CA ALA A 82 -4.99 10.38 -6.53
C ALA A 82 -4.96 10.03 -5.03
N LEU A 83 -5.74 10.75 -4.21
CA LEU A 83 -5.88 10.45 -2.80
C LEU A 83 -6.50 9.06 -2.62
N ASP A 84 -5.69 8.08 -2.23
CA ASP A 84 -6.14 6.70 -2.06
C ASP A 84 -5.27 5.93 -1.06
N PHE A 85 -5.90 5.09 -0.23
CA PHE A 85 -5.23 4.24 0.76
C PHE A 85 -5.09 2.82 0.23
N HIS A 86 -3.85 2.43 -0.07
CA HIS A 86 -3.53 1.14 -0.65
C HIS A 86 -3.16 0.14 0.45
N VAL A 87 -3.93 -0.94 0.52
CA VAL A 87 -3.69 -2.14 1.34
C VAL A 87 -3.81 -3.38 0.46
N ASP A 88 -3.20 -4.48 0.88
CA ASP A 88 -3.43 -5.76 0.20
C ASP A 88 -4.78 -6.40 0.58
N THR A 89 -5.11 -7.52 -0.06
CA THR A 89 -6.38 -8.21 0.17
C THR A 89 -6.49 -8.80 1.57
N ASP A 90 -5.38 -9.24 2.17
CA ASP A 90 -5.39 -9.83 3.51
C ASP A 90 -5.60 -8.74 4.57
N GLU A 91 -4.95 -7.59 4.40
CA GLU A 91 -5.17 -6.39 5.22
C GLU A 91 -6.61 -5.86 5.09
N ALA A 92 -7.13 -5.76 3.86
CA ALA A 92 -8.52 -5.33 3.63
C ALA A 92 -9.53 -6.29 4.28
N ASN A 93 -9.33 -7.60 4.11
CA ASN A 93 -10.16 -8.62 4.75
C ASN A 93 -10.04 -8.57 6.28
N ALA A 94 -8.84 -8.29 6.80
CA ALA A 94 -8.59 -8.18 8.24
C ALA A 94 -9.35 -7.01 8.88
N ALA A 95 -9.49 -5.90 8.15
CA ALA A 95 -10.28 -4.74 8.57
C ALA A 95 -11.74 -4.78 8.12
N GLY A 96 -12.13 -5.75 7.29
CA GLY A 96 -13.49 -5.87 6.75
C GLY A 96 -13.86 -4.78 5.73
N ILE A 97 -12.86 -4.20 5.04
CA ILE A 97 -13.07 -3.10 4.09
C ILE A 97 -13.05 -3.56 2.62
N LYS A 98 -13.65 -2.74 1.74
CA LYS A 98 -13.69 -2.94 0.29
C LYS A 98 -13.36 -1.65 -0.45
N ASN A 99 -13.01 -1.78 -1.74
CA ASN A 99 -12.75 -0.63 -2.61
C ASN A 99 -13.89 0.39 -2.57
N GLY A 100 -13.54 1.67 -2.47
CA GLY A 100 -14.48 2.79 -2.42
C GLY A 100 -14.99 3.14 -1.01
N GLN A 101 -14.61 2.40 0.03
CA GLN A 101 -14.89 2.80 1.40
C GLN A 101 -13.89 3.86 1.90
N LEU A 102 -14.39 4.78 2.72
CA LEU A 102 -13.58 5.85 3.30
C LEU A 102 -12.96 5.40 4.63
N VAL A 103 -11.80 5.97 4.92
CA VAL A 103 -11.03 5.75 6.15
C VAL A 103 -10.56 7.10 6.68
N GLU A 104 -10.15 7.13 7.96
CA GLU A 104 -9.71 8.35 8.62
C GLU A 104 -8.19 8.33 8.84
N ILE A 105 -7.49 9.41 8.49
CA ILE A 105 -6.08 9.57 8.84
C ILE A 105 -5.99 10.09 10.28
N LEU A 106 -5.22 9.40 11.11
CA LEU A 106 -4.87 9.81 12.47
C LEU A 106 -3.43 10.31 12.52
N ARG A 107 -3.22 11.43 13.23
CA ARG A 107 -1.91 12.05 13.46
C ARG A 107 -1.39 11.73 14.85
#